data_AF-A0A356QF19-F1
#
_entry.id   AF-A0A356QF19-F1
#
_cell.length_a   1.000
_cell.length_b   1.000
_cell.length_c   1.000
_cell.angle_alpha   90.00
_cell.angle_beta   90.00
_cell.angle_gamma   90.00
#
_symmetry.space_group_name_H-M   'P 1'
#
loop_
_entity.id
_entity.type
_entity.pdbx_description
1 polymer ?
#
loop_
_entity_poly.entity_id
_entity_poly.type
_entity_poly.pdbx_seq_one_letter_code
_entity_poly.pdbx_strand_id
1 'polypeptide(L)'
;PYGEHSTVVSQWAAQQDIPCLTVPTLKELVDGSLAWVEDATQLKRWAIPALEYHFLRHTNGLQGVRELLERALSGRLGQSVMGCDSWTYAYLQHAVGLEGVPVLTLQGLEGEQLAHYFSQAAGECPTVYSTRTGKSILTSDSDQKEAYKELQRLAAHCRGHLGIAWHYWRERLREPAEDSDDSDTSQELWLLDALAEAELPTDTGDLATLLLHTLLIHGGLEDHALKHVLPFSDHESLNARFALARRGILSSQQGRWQVAPLSYASVRQLLESRNYLVDPL
;
A
#
# COMPACT_ATOMS: atom_id res chain seq x y z
N PRO A 1 -0.66 -1.07 -2.16
CA PRO A 1 -0.31 0.31 -1.79
C PRO A 1 0.89 0.48 -0.83
N TYR A 2 0.96 -0.18 0.33
CA TYR A 2 1.93 0.20 1.38
C TYR A 2 3.25 -0.58 1.36
N GLY A 3 3.47 -1.41 0.33
CA GLY A 3 4.56 -2.39 0.29
C GLY A 3 5.92 -1.81 -0.06
N GLU A 4 6.02 -0.49 -0.20
CA GLU A 4 7.25 0.24 -0.59
C GLU A 4 7.88 -0.28 -1.89
N HIS A 5 7.10 -0.92 -2.78
CA HIS A 5 7.59 -1.48 -4.04
C HIS A 5 8.25 -0.43 -4.92
N SER A 6 7.68 0.79 -4.94
CA SER A 6 8.26 1.94 -5.65
C SER A 6 9.64 2.30 -5.12
N THR A 7 9.82 2.34 -3.79
CA THR A 7 11.11 2.61 -3.15
C THR A 7 12.12 1.51 -3.47
N VAL A 8 11.72 0.23 -3.35
CA VAL A 8 12.57 -0.93 -3.65
C VAL A 8 13.07 -0.91 -5.09
N VAL A 9 12.17 -0.74 -6.06
CA VAL A 9 12.54 -0.71 -7.49
C VAL A 9 13.38 0.52 -7.83
N SER A 10 13.06 1.69 -7.25
CA SER A 10 13.86 2.91 -7.45
C SER A 10 15.28 2.77 -6.92
N GLN A 11 15.45 2.20 -5.71
CA GLN A 11 16.76 1.97 -5.12
C GLN A 11 17.57 0.94 -5.91
N TRP A 12 16.93 -0.16 -6.35
CA TRP A 12 17.56 -1.14 -7.22
C TRP A 12 18.01 -0.51 -8.54
N ALA A 13 17.15 0.28 -9.19
CA ALA A 13 17.48 0.93 -10.45
C ALA A 13 18.67 1.90 -10.29
N ALA A 14 18.68 2.69 -9.21
CA ALA A 14 19.80 3.58 -8.89
C ALA A 14 21.12 2.84 -8.64
N GLN A 15 21.08 1.70 -7.92
CA GLN A 15 22.27 0.88 -7.68
C GLN A 15 22.83 0.24 -8.95
N GLN A 16 21.97 -0.02 -9.94
CA GLN A 16 22.34 -0.65 -11.22
C GLN A 16 22.58 0.36 -12.35
N ASP A 17 22.49 1.66 -12.08
CA ASP A 17 22.55 2.74 -13.08
C ASP A 17 21.54 2.53 -14.23
N ILE A 18 20.32 2.11 -13.87
CA ILE A 18 19.22 1.88 -14.81
C ILE A 18 18.27 3.08 -14.77
N PRO A 19 17.96 3.70 -15.92
CA PRO A 19 17.04 4.84 -15.96
C PRO A 19 15.59 4.39 -15.66
N CYS A 20 14.91 5.17 -14.82
CA CYS A 20 13.47 5.03 -14.62
C CYS A 20 12.72 5.82 -15.70
N LEU A 21 11.65 5.23 -16.25
CA LEU A 21 10.76 5.96 -17.17
C LEU A 21 10.01 7.06 -16.42
N THR A 22 9.78 8.17 -17.12
CA THR A 22 9.05 9.31 -16.58
C THR A 22 7.59 8.97 -16.44
N VAL A 23 7.00 9.32 -15.29
CA VAL A 23 5.55 9.19 -15.08
C VAL A 23 4.83 10.14 -16.04
N PRO A 24 3.86 9.65 -16.84
CA PRO A 24 3.10 10.50 -17.75
C PRO A 24 2.26 11.52 -16.99
N THR A 25 2.10 12.70 -17.57
CA THR A 25 1.20 13.72 -17.02
C THR A 25 -0.25 13.24 -17.06
N LEU A 26 -1.12 13.81 -16.22
CA LEU A 26 -2.55 13.52 -16.27
C LEU A 26 -3.11 13.67 -17.69
N LYS A 27 -2.73 14.74 -18.39
CA LYS A 27 -3.23 15.01 -19.74
C LYS A 27 -2.83 13.89 -20.69
N GLU A 28 -1.58 13.43 -20.63
CA GLU A 28 -1.11 12.30 -21.44
C GLU A 28 -1.86 11.01 -21.13
N LEU A 29 -2.15 10.74 -19.85
CA LEU A 29 -2.96 9.58 -19.46
C LEU A 29 -4.40 9.67 -20.00
N VAL A 30 -5.03 10.84 -19.87
CA VAL A 30 -6.40 11.07 -20.37
C VAL A 30 -6.48 10.93 -21.89
N ASP A 31 -5.49 11.48 -22.59
CA ASP A 31 -5.41 11.47 -24.05
C ASP A 31 -4.96 10.09 -24.60
N GLY A 32 -4.46 9.19 -23.74
CA GLY A 32 -3.92 7.89 -24.16
C GLY A 32 -2.58 8.01 -24.91
N SER A 33 -1.77 9.00 -24.56
CA SER A 33 -0.47 9.26 -25.17
C SER A 33 0.50 8.09 -25.01
N LEU A 34 1.23 7.78 -26.07
CA LEU A 34 2.28 6.75 -26.10
C LEU A 34 3.69 7.34 -25.96
N ALA A 35 3.84 8.66 -25.77
CA ALA A 35 5.15 9.33 -25.77
C ALA A 35 6.13 8.69 -24.76
N TRP A 36 5.66 8.43 -23.54
CA TRP A 36 6.46 7.78 -22.50
C TRP A 36 6.84 6.32 -22.80
N VAL A 37 6.06 5.62 -23.64
CA VAL A 37 6.39 4.27 -24.12
C VAL A 37 7.48 4.34 -25.19
N GLU A 38 7.45 5.37 -26.04
CA GLU A 38 8.50 5.60 -27.03
C GLU A 38 9.86 5.88 -26.38
N ASP A 39 9.90 6.55 -25.22
CA ASP A 39 11.13 6.72 -24.44
C ASP A 39 11.77 5.36 -24.08
N ALA A 40 10.96 4.35 -23.76
CA ALA A 40 11.43 3.01 -23.44
C ALA A 40 12.09 2.30 -24.63
N THR A 41 11.68 2.61 -25.88
CA THR A 41 12.24 1.99 -27.09
C THR A 41 13.70 2.38 -27.32
N GLN A 42 14.12 3.52 -26.79
CA GLN A 42 15.48 4.05 -26.94
C GLN A 42 16.44 3.44 -25.91
N LEU A 43 15.93 2.71 -24.92
CA LEU A 43 16.66 2.22 -23.77
C LEU A 43 16.87 0.71 -23.85
N LYS A 44 18.12 0.26 -23.67
CA LYS A 44 18.45 -1.17 -23.56
C LYS A 44 17.93 -1.79 -22.26
N ARG A 45 17.92 -1.01 -21.19
CA ARG A 45 17.46 -1.36 -19.85
C ARG A 45 16.69 -0.17 -19.27
N TRP A 46 15.56 -0.43 -18.65
CA TRP A 46 14.73 0.60 -18.03
C TRP A 46 13.94 0.04 -16.84
N ALA A 47 13.48 0.92 -15.96
CA ALA A 47 12.66 0.55 -14.82
C ALA A 47 11.39 1.40 -14.73
N ILE A 48 10.31 0.84 -14.18
CA ILE A 48 9.13 1.58 -13.74
C ILE A 48 8.92 1.29 -12.26
N PRO A 49 9.16 2.23 -11.34
CA PRO A 49 8.99 1.96 -9.92
C PRO A 49 7.54 1.70 -9.48
N ALA A 50 6.59 2.45 -10.07
CA ALA A 50 5.17 2.41 -9.71
C ALA A 50 4.30 2.42 -10.97
N LEU A 51 3.93 1.24 -11.45
CA LEU A 51 3.12 1.09 -12.66
C LEU A 51 1.71 1.68 -12.50
N GLU A 52 1.19 1.72 -11.27
CA GLU A 52 -0.10 2.33 -10.93
C GLU A 52 -0.23 3.80 -11.32
N TYR A 53 0.90 4.49 -11.53
CA TYR A 53 0.95 5.90 -11.94
C TYR A 53 0.98 6.08 -13.47
N HIS A 54 1.07 4.99 -14.23
CA HIS A 54 1.23 5.01 -15.69
C HIS A 54 -0.08 4.72 -16.44
N PHE A 55 -1.22 4.62 -15.73
CA PHE A 55 -2.53 4.45 -16.35
C PHE A 55 -3.66 5.05 -15.53
N LEU A 56 -4.80 5.25 -16.19
CA LEU A 56 -6.09 5.53 -15.55
C LEU A 56 -7.11 4.46 -15.94
N ARG A 57 -8.02 4.09 -15.02
CA ARG A 57 -9.11 3.13 -15.26
C ARG A 57 -10.24 3.75 -16.10
N HIS A 58 -9.93 4.16 -17.33
CA HIS A 58 -10.89 4.52 -18.36
C HIS A 58 -10.37 4.08 -19.74
N THR A 59 -11.21 4.20 -20.77
CA THR A 59 -10.96 3.60 -22.10
C THR A 59 -9.60 3.94 -22.70
N ASN A 60 -9.24 5.22 -22.76
CA ASN A 60 -7.95 5.67 -23.30
C ASN A 60 -6.80 5.57 -22.29
N GLY A 61 -7.12 5.62 -20.99
CA GLY A 61 -6.14 5.64 -19.90
C GLY A 61 -5.32 4.37 -19.77
N LEU A 62 -5.74 3.27 -20.41
CA LEU A 62 -5.00 2.01 -20.45
C LEU A 62 -4.10 1.85 -21.68
N GLN A 63 -4.18 2.73 -22.68
CA GLN A 63 -3.50 2.54 -23.97
C GLN A 63 -1.97 2.45 -23.81
N GLY A 64 -1.38 3.35 -23.01
CA GLY A 64 0.07 3.33 -22.77
C GLY A 64 0.55 2.02 -22.14
N VAL A 65 -0.11 1.55 -21.09
CA VAL A 65 0.28 0.28 -20.43
C VAL A 65 0.02 -0.93 -21.34
N ARG A 66 -1.06 -0.93 -22.13
CA ARG A 66 -1.30 -1.99 -23.14
C ARG A 66 -0.15 -2.07 -24.14
N GLU A 67 0.22 -0.93 -24.72
CA GLU A 67 1.29 -0.85 -25.71
C GLU A 67 2.65 -1.23 -25.10
N LEU A 68 2.97 -0.72 -23.91
CA LEU A 68 4.20 -1.06 -23.19
C LEU A 68 4.34 -2.57 -23.00
N LEU A 69 3.30 -3.22 -22.48
CA LEU A 69 3.32 -4.65 -22.20
C LEU A 69 3.38 -5.48 -23.49
N GLU A 70 2.62 -5.11 -24.51
CA GLU A 70 2.65 -5.78 -25.81
C GLU A 70 4.05 -5.71 -26.43
N ARG A 71 4.68 -4.54 -26.44
CA ARG A 71 6.04 -4.38 -26.98
C ARG A 71 7.09 -5.08 -26.12
N ALA A 72 6.96 -5.05 -24.79
CA ALA A 72 7.87 -5.77 -23.89
C ALA A 72 7.80 -7.28 -24.11
N LEU A 73 6.59 -7.85 -24.19
CA LEU A 73 6.38 -9.29 -24.32
C LEU A 73 6.70 -9.81 -25.73
N SER A 74 6.58 -8.97 -26.76
CA SER A 74 7.02 -9.28 -28.13
C SER A 74 8.53 -9.11 -28.34
N GLY A 75 9.30 -8.72 -27.31
CA GLY A 75 10.75 -8.50 -27.41
C GLY A 75 11.13 -7.24 -28.19
N ARG A 76 10.18 -6.31 -28.36
CA ARG A 76 10.38 -5.02 -29.04
C ARG A 76 10.87 -3.90 -28.11
N LEU A 77 10.94 -4.16 -26.80
CA LEU A 77 11.58 -3.29 -25.82
C LEU A 77 12.81 -3.95 -25.22
N GLY A 78 13.70 -3.13 -24.65
CA GLY A 78 14.81 -3.59 -23.83
C GLY A 78 14.37 -4.33 -22.56
N GLN A 79 15.35 -4.81 -21.80
CA GLN A 79 15.09 -5.51 -20.53
C GLN A 79 14.52 -4.54 -19.49
N SER A 80 13.52 -4.99 -18.73
CA SER A 80 12.86 -4.11 -17.77
C SER A 80 12.51 -4.76 -16.45
N VAL A 81 12.37 -3.91 -15.44
CA VAL A 81 11.80 -4.26 -14.13
C VAL A 81 10.69 -3.24 -13.84
N MET A 82 9.50 -3.75 -13.54
CA MET A 82 8.33 -2.93 -13.20
C MET A 82 7.87 -3.28 -11.80
N GLY A 83 7.83 -2.28 -10.92
CA GLY A 83 7.18 -2.35 -9.62
C GLY A 83 5.72 -1.94 -9.75
N CYS A 84 4.85 -2.66 -9.06
CA CYS A 84 3.46 -2.29 -8.88
C CYS A 84 2.94 -2.91 -7.60
N ASP A 85 1.87 -2.35 -7.05
CA ASP A 85 1.19 -2.99 -5.94
C ASP A 85 0.30 -4.16 -6.36
N SER A 86 -0.12 -4.95 -5.37
CA SER A 86 -0.93 -6.16 -5.57
C SER A 86 -2.29 -5.89 -6.23
N TRP A 87 -2.89 -4.72 -5.98
CA TRP A 87 -4.19 -4.32 -6.57
C TRP A 87 -4.05 -3.94 -8.03
N THR A 88 -3.01 -3.19 -8.33
CA THR A 88 -2.60 -2.81 -9.69
C THR A 88 -2.32 -4.04 -10.52
N TYR A 89 -1.51 -4.96 -9.97
CA TYR A 89 -1.19 -6.22 -10.61
C TYR A 89 -2.45 -7.02 -10.92
N ALA A 90 -3.30 -7.27 -9.91
CA ALA A 90 -4.56 -8.00 -10.09
C ALA A 90 -5.43 -7.34 -11.16
N TYR A 91 -5.60 -6.03 -11.11
CA TYR A 91 -6.39 -5.30 -12.09
C TYR A 91 -5.82 -5.43 -13.51
N LEU A 92 -4.51 -5.25 -13.69
CA LEU A 92 -3.87 -5.33 -15.00
C LEU A 92 -3.84 -6.76 -15.56
N GLN A 93 -3.76 -7.79 -14.72
CA GLN A 93 -3.97 -9.17 -15.16
C GLN A 93 -5.30 -9.32 -15.90
N HIS A 94 -6.38 -8.78 -15.35
CA HIS A 94 -7.71 -8.84 -15.98
C HIS A 94 -7.91 -7.84 -17.12
N ALA A 95 -7.39 -6.62 -16.99
CA ALA A 95 -7.70 -5.53 -17.91
C ALA A 95 -6.86 -5.58 -19.20
N VAL A 96 -5.58 -5.98 -19.10
CA VAL A 96 -4.61 -5.91 -20.19
C VAL A 96 -3.88 -7.22 -20.46
N GLY A 97 -4.04 -8.24 -19.61
CA GLY A 97 -3.51 -9.58 -19.85
C GLY A 97 -2.03 -9.71 -19.49
N LEU A 98 -1.67 -9.54 -18.22
CA LEU A 98 -0.33 -9.82 -17.67
C LEU A 98 0.01 -11.32 -17.55
N GLU A 99 -0.72 -12.20 -18.24
CA GLU A 99 -0.50 -13.64 -18.17
C GLU A 99 0.89 -14.01 -18.71
N GLY A 100 1.62 -14.84 -17.97
CA GLY A 100 2.95 -15.31 -18.36
C GLY A 100 4.11 -14.34 -18.09
N VAL A 101 3.85 -13.15 -17.55
CA VAL A 101 4.91 -12.26 -17.06
C VAL A 101 5.54 -12.87 -15.79
N PRO A 102 6.87 -13.05 -15.71
CA PRO A 102 7.50 -13.47 -14.47
C PRO A 102 7.29 -12.43 -13.36
N VAL A 103 6.75 -12.85 -12.22
CA VAL A 103 6.47 -11.97 -11.08
C VAL A 103 7.25 -12.42 -9.86
N LEU A 104 7.83 -11.44 -9.17
CA LEU A 104 8.46 -11.61 -7.87
C LEU A 104 7.67 -10.81 -6.84
N THR A 105 7.26 -11.47 -5.77
CA THR A 105 6.59 -10.84 -4.63
C THR A 105 7.49 -10.95 -3.41
N LEU A 106 7.53 -9.88 -2.60
CA LEU A 106 8.16 -9.96 -1.29
C LEU A 106 7.41 -10.98 -0.43
N GLN A 107 8.15 -11.78 0.32
CA GLN A 107 7.56 -12.71 1.27
C GLN A 107 6.87 -11.93 2.40
N GLY A 108 5.64 -12.34 2.75
CA GLY A 108 4.94 -11.79 3.90
C GLY A 108 5.70 -12.07 5.20
N LEU A 109 5.75 -11.09 6.10
CA LEU A 109 6.44 -11.21 7.37
C LEU A 109 5.59 -11.94 8.42
N GLU A 110 6.21 -12.83 9.17
CA GLU A 110 5.68 -13.51 10.33
C GLU A 110 6.06 -12.79 11.64
N GLY A 111 5.54 -13.28 12.77
CA GLY A 111 5.71 -12.63 14.08
C GLY A 111 7.18 -12.42 14.48
N GLU A 112 8.06 -13.39 14.21
CA GLU A 112 9.49 -13.27 14.51
C GLU A 112 10.18 -12.19 13.66
N GLN A 113 9.86 -12.14 12.36
CA GLN A 113 10.44 -11.16 11.45
C GLN A 113 9.96 -9.74 11.75
N LEU A 114 8.68 -9.58 12.13
CA LEU A 114 8.16 -8.32 12.64
C LEU A 114 8.85 -7.90 13.94
N ALA A 115 9.11 -8.83 14.86
CA ALA A 115 9.81 -8.54 16.11
C ALA A 115 11.23 -8.01 15.84
N HIS A 116 11.95 -8.69 14.95
CA HIS A 116 13.29 -8.29 14.53
C HIS A 116 13.30 -6.90 13.86
N TYR A 117 12.32 -6.65 12.97
CA TYR A 117 12.21 -5.36 12.31
C TYR A 117 11.90 -4.24 13.30
N PHE A 118 10.91 -4.42 14.18
CA PHE A 118 10.54 -3.40 15.15
C PHE A 118 11.62 -3.15 16.19
N SER A 119 12.40 -4.16 16.61
CA SER A 119 13.53 -3.96 17.51
C SER A 119 14.66 -3.16 16.85
N GLN A 120 14.95 -3.41 15.57
CA GLN A 120 15.90 -2.58 14.82
C GLN A 120 15.41 -1.15 14.61
N ALA A 121 14.12 -0.98 14.29
CA ALA A 121 13.52 0.33 14.09
C ALA A 121 13.42 1.15 15.39
N ALA A 122 13.31 0.47 16.53
CA ALA A 122 13.32 1.07 17.86
C ALA A 122 14.71 1.63 18.22
N GLY A 123 15.82 1.01 17.81
CA GLY A 123 17.15 1.49 18.18
C GLY A 123 17.36 1.54 19.70
N GLU A 124 17.70 2.70 20.25
CA GLU A 124 17.80 2.95 21.70
C GLU A 124 16.44 3.26 22.38
N CYS A 125 15.32 2.95 21.72
CA CYS A 125 14.00 3.24 22.25
C CYS A 125 13.65 2.47 23.54
N PRO A 126 12.66 2.99 24.29
CA PRO A 126 12.06 2.36 25.46
C PRO A 126 11.63 0.90 25.25
N THR A 127 11.76 0.09 26.32
CA THR A 127 11.24 -1.30 26.32
C THR A 127 9.73 -1.28 26.11
N VAL A 128 9.25 -2.13 25.19
CA VAL A 128 7.82 -2.25 24.88
C VAL A 128 7.21 -3.47 25.56
N TYR A 129 6.17 -3.26 26.38
CA TYR A 129 5.44 -4.28 27.11
C TYR A 129 4.04 -4.52 26.55
N SER A 130 3.54 -5.74 26.66
CA SER A 130 2.16 -6.08 26.33
C SER A 130 1.21 -5.71 27.46
N THR A 131 0.11 -5.01 27.18
CA THR A 131 -0.95 -4.81 28.18
C THR A 131 -1.69 -6.10 28.56
N ARG A 132 -1.58 -7.14 27.74
CA ARG A 132 -2.27 -8.42 27.95
C ARG A 132 -1.48 -9.37 28.83
N THR A 133 -0.15 -9.43 28.63
CA THR A 133 0.72 -10.38 29.36
C THR A 133 1.60 -9.70 30.40
N GLY A 134 1.78 -8.38 30.33
CA GLY A 134 2.75 -7.63 31.14
C GLY A 134 4.22 -7.94 30.77
N LYS A 135 4.47 -8.69 29.70
CA LYS A 135 5.82 -9.10 29.27
C LYS A 135 6.34 -8.22 28.16
N SER A 136 7.66 -8.10 28.09
CA SER A 136 8.34 -7.42 26.98
C SER A 136 8.14 -8.16 25.66
N ILE A 137 7.84 -7.42 24.58
CA ILE A 137 7.49 -7.96 23.26
C ILE A 137 8.72 -8.06 22.34
N LEU A 138 9.69 -7.15 22.48
CA LEU A 138 10.83 -6.98 21.56
C LEU A 138 12.16 -7.58 22.09
N THR A 139 12.12 -8.35 23.17
CA THR A 139 13.34 -8.93 23.76
C THR A 139 13.90 -10.09 22.93
N SER A 140 15.22 -10.10 22.74
CA SER A 140 15.96 -11.11 21.97
C SER A 140 16.23 -12.41 22.74
N ASP A 141 15.71 -12.55 23.95
CA ASP A 141 15.92 -13.76 24.75
C ASP A 141 15.09 -14.91 24.16
N SER A 142 15.81 -15.92 23.71
CA SER A 142 15.42 -17.00 22.80
C SER A 142 14.28 -17.93 23.26
N ASP A 143 13.62 -17.65 24.38
CA ASP A 143 12.71 -18.59 25.05
C ASP A 143 11.22 -18.17 25.07
N GLN A 144 10.84 -17.11 24.37
CA GLN A 144 9.46 -16.60 24.46
C GLN A 144 8.62 -16.82 23.20
N LYS A 145 8.19 -18.08 22.97
CA LYS A 145 7.09 -18.41 22.04
C LYS A 145 5.83 -17.55 22.28
N GLU A 146 5.61 -17.08 23.50
CA GLU A 146 4.45 -16.26 23.89
C GLU A 146 4.54 -14.81 23.38
N ALA A 147 5.75 -14.20 23.36
CA ALA A 147 5.97 -12.83 22.90
C ALA A 147 5.68 -12.70 21.39
N TYR A 148 6.07 -13.71 20.62
CA TYR A 148 5.77 -13.76 19.19
C TYR A 148 4.28 -13.98 18.88
N LYS A 149 3.44 -14.47 19.81
CA LYS A 149 2.01 -14.69 19.51
C LYS A 149 1.28 -13.38 19.18
N GLU A 150 1.66 -12.26 19.79
CA GLU A 150 1.04 -10.96 19.50
C GLU A 150 1.42 -10.44 18.13
N LEU A 151 2.71 -10.51 17.81
CA LEU A 151 3.23 -10.11 16.52
C LEU A 151 2.81 -11.09 15.41
N GLN A 152 2.60 -12.37 15.74
CA GLN A 152 2.04 -13.35 14.81
C GLN A 152 0.57 -13.07 14.50
N ARG A 153 -0.23 -12.63 15.50
CA ARG A 153 -1.60 -12.16 15.24
C ARG A 153 -1.60 -10.90 14.38
N LEU A 154 -0.69 -9.96 14.65
CA LEU A 154 -0.53 -8.76 13.82
C LEU A 154 -0.13 -9.13 12.40
N ALA A 155 0.86 -10.01 12.23
CA ALA A 155 1.26 -10.53 10.92
C ALA A 155 0.07 -11.17 10.19
N ALA A 156 -0.69 -12.05 10.86
CA ALA A 156 -1.86 -12.69 10.27
C ALA A 156 -2.93 -11.65 9.85
N HIS A 157 -3.21 -10.67 10.71
CA HIS A 157 -4.16 -9.58 10.44
C HIS A 157 -3.75 -8.74 9.23
N CYS A 158 -2.46 -8.41 9.13
CA CYS A 158 -1.89 -7.64 8.04
C CYS A 158 -1.50 -8.50 6.83
N ARG A 159 -1.75 -9.82 6.86
CA ARG A 159 -1.30 -10.80 5.85
C ARG A 159 0.20 -10.71 5.54
N GLY A 160 0.99 -10.45 6.57
CA GLY A 160 2.44 -10.27 6.50
C GLY A 160 2.91 -8.97 5.85
N HIS A 161 1.98 -8.04 5.56
CA HIS A 161 2.31 -6.78 4.93
C HIS A 161 2.98 -5.81 5.93
N LEU A 162 4.30 -5.61 5.80
CA LEU A 162 5.10 -4.77 6.72
C LEU A 162 4.56 -3.36 6.90
N GLY A 163 4.26 -2.66 5.79
CA GLY A 163 3.75 -1.28 5.86
C GLY A 163 2.46 -1.15 6.70
N ILE A 164 1.49 -2.05 6.51
CA ILE A 164 0.28 -2.10 7.33
C ILE A 164 0.60 -2.45 8.79
N ALA A 165 1.44 -3.46 9.03
CA ALA A 165 1.83 -3.88 10.36
C ALA A 165 2.52 -2.74 11.15
N TRP A 166 3.36 -1.94 10.48
CA TRP A 166 3.99 -0.75 11.05
C TRP A 166 2.99 0.29 11.52
N HIS A 167 1.93 0.55 10.73
CA HIS A 167 0.89 1.50 11.13
C HIS A 167 0.09 1.00 12.33
N TYR A 168 -0.30 -0.28 12.36
CA TYR A 168 -0.96 -0.86 13.53
C TYR A 168 -0.07 -0.89 14.76
N TRP A 169 1.22 -1.19 14.59
CA TRP A 169 2.20 -1.16 15.67
C TRP A 169 2.24 0.22 16.31
N ARG A 170 2.47 1.27 15.51
CA ARG A 170 2.55 2.66 16.00
C ARG A 170 1.25 3.12 16.65
N GLU A 171 0.10 2.80 16.06
CA GLU A 171 -1.20 3.20 16.59
C GLU A 171 -1.50 2.55 17.96
N ARG A 172 -0.89 1.41 18.28
CA ARG A 172 -1.14 0.67 19.52
C ARG A 172 -0.19 1.02 20.66
N LEU A 173 0.88 1.76 20.40
CA LEU A 173 1.84 2.18 21.42
C LEU A 173 1.26 3.31 22.27
N ARG A 174 1.35 3.18 23.59
CA ARG A 174 0.93 4.18 24.57
C ARG A 174 2.03 4.41 25.59
N GLU A 175 2.13 5.65 26.03
CA GLU A 175 2.90 6.00 27.22
C GLU A 175 2.09 5.67 28.49
N PRO A 176 2.76 5.38 29.63
CA PRO A 176 2.09 5.23 30.91
C PRO A 176 1.39 6.55 31.29
N ALA A 177 0.27 6.47 32.01
CA ALA A 177 -0.35 7.68 32.56
C ALA A 177 0.62 8.36 33.54
N GLU A 178 0.76 9.69 33.43
CA GLU A 178 1.61 10.52 34.29
C GLU A 178 1.14 10.51 35.75
N ASP A 179 1.47 9.48 36.52
CA ASP A 179 1.18 9.38 37.96
C ASP A 179 2.41 8.96 38.81
N SER A 180 3.61 8.92 38.21
CA SER A 180 4.84 8.61 38.95
C SER A 180 5.78 9.81 39.01
N ASP A 181 5.82 10.47 40.18
CA ASP A 181 6.75 11.54 40.60
C ASP A 181 8.24 11.10 40.67
N ASP A 182 8.60 9.94 40.10
CA ASP A 182 9.98 9.43 40.09
C ASP A 182 10.69 9.78 38.78
N SER A 183 11.58 10.77 38.86
CA SER A 183 12.32 11.35 37.74
C SER A 183 13.48 10.49 37.20
N ASP A 184 13.35 9.15 37.21
CA ASP A 184 14.42 8.26 36.73
C ASP A 184 13.93 6.93 36.11
N THR A 185 12.63 6.78 35.84
CA THR A 185 12.12 5.59 35.16
C THR A 185 12.48 5.65 33.67
N SER A 186 13.24 4.64 33.25
CA SER A 186 13.43 4.30 31.83
C SER A 186 12.08 4.46 31.12
N GLN A 187 12.03 5.26 30.06
CA GLN A 187 10.81 5.41 29.26
C GLN A 187 10.31 3.98 28.96
N GLU A 188 9.07 3.67 29.28
CA GLU A 188 8.45 2.37 28.99
C GLU A 188 7.28 2.63 28.05
N LEU A 189 7.06 1.75 27.08
CA LEU A 189 5.90 1.83 26.20
C LEU A 189 5.03 0.60 26.37
N TRP A 190 3.73 0.78 26.24
CA TRP A 190 2.75 -0.28 26.35
C TRP A 190 2.04 -0.48 25.01
N LEU A 191 2.02 -1.72 24.53
CA LEU A 191 1.29 -2.14 23.34
C LEU A 191 -0.10 -2.62 23.76
N LEU A 192 -1.13 -1.89 23.35
CA LEU A 192 -2.53 -2.29 23.53
C LEU A 192 -2.82 -3.58 22.76
N ASP A 193 -3.54 -4.55 23.34
CA ASP A 193 -3.89 -5.80 22.62
C ASP A 193 -4.91 -5.57 21.48
N ALA A 194 -5.79 -4.57 21.63
CA ALA A 194 -6.81 -4.25 20.65
C ALA A 194 -6.22 -3.70 19.35
N LEU A 195 -6.65 -4.24 18.21
CA LEU A 195 -6.40 -3.66 16.90
C LEU A 195 -7.41 -2.54 16.67
N ALA A 196 -6.94 -1.30 16.54
CA ALA A 196 -7.78 -0.17 16.19
C ALA A 196 -8.23 -0.31 14.73
N GLU A 197 -9.44 -0.82 14.51
CA GLU A 197 -10.04 -0.91 13.18
C GLU A 197 -10.92 0.31 12.89
N ALA A 198 -10.78 0.86 11.68
CA ALA A 198 -11.77 1.80 11.19
C ALA A 198 -13.03 1.03 10.78
N GLU A 199 -14.11 1.22 11.52
CA GLU A 199 -15.42 0.67 11.18
C GLU A 199 -15.98 1.35 9.93
N LEU A 200 -16.23 0.55 8.89
CA LEU A 200 -16.93 1.02 7.71
C LEU A 200 -18.44 1.08 8.01
N PRO A 201 -19.13 2.16 7.61
CA PRO A 201 -20.58 2.20 7.70
C PRO A 201 -21.22 1.00 6.98
N THR A 202 -22.20 0.35 7.62
CA THR A 202 -22.93 -0.78 7.04
C THR A 202 -23.68 -0.39 5.76
N ASP A 203 -24.02 0.88 5.61
CA ASP A 203 -24.66 1.50 4.46
C ASP A 203 -23.66 2.12 3.47
N THR A 204 -22.38 1.73 3.50
CA THR A 204 -21.38 2.21 2.52
C THR A 204 -21.91 2.03 1.10
N GLY A 205 -22.28 3.11 0.42
CA GLY A 205 -22.92 3.03 -0.89
C GLY A 205 -21.99 2.54 -2.00
N ASP A 206 -22.55 2.27 -3.17
CA ASP A 206 -21.79 1.82 -4.35
C ASP A 206 -20.74 2.85 -4.79
N LEU A 207 -21.06 4.14 -4.65
CA LEU A 207 -20.12 5.22 -4.96
C LEU A 207 -18.88 5.15 -4.06
N ALA A 208 -19.06 5.04 -2.75
CA ALA A 208 -17.95 4.95 -1.80
C ALA A 208 -17.14 3.67 -2.04
N THR A 209 -17.81 2.55 -2.33
CA THR A 209 -17.16 1.27 -2.65
C THR A 209 -16.30 1.38 -3.91
N LEU A 210 -16.84 1.98 -4.99
CA LEU A 210 -16.11 2.17 -6.24
C LEU A 210 -14.95 3.15 -6.08
N LEU A 211 -15.12 4.22 -5.28
CA LEU A 211 -14.05 5.15 -4.94
C LEU A 211 -12.90 4.41 -4.24
N LEU A 212 -13.18 3.63 -3.20
CA LEU A 212 -12.17 2.86 -2.45
C LEU A 212 -11.41 1.90 -3.37
N HIS A 213 -12.13 1.14 -4.21
CA HIS A 213 -11.52 0.23 -5.18
C HIS A 213 -10.62 0.96 -6.18
N THR A 214 -11.09 2.10 -6.70
CA THR A 214 -10.33 2.94 -7.64
C THR A 214 -9.03 3.45 -7.00
N LEU A 215 -9.10 3.91 -5.74
CA LEU A 215 -7.91 4.36 -5.03
C LEU A 215 -6.92 3.23 -4.79
N LEU A 216 -7.38 2.01 -4.47
CA LEU A 216 -6.49 0.86 -4.29
C LEU A 216 -5.82 0.43 -5.60
N ILE A 217 -6.53 0.42 -6.72
CA ILE A 217 -5.96 0.10 -8.05
C ILE A 217 -4.87 1.09 -8.48
N HIS A 218 -4.97 2.36 -8.07
CA HIS A 218 -4.09 3.42 -8.54
C HIS A 218 -3.00 3.82 -7.53
N GLY A 219 -2.88 3.13 -6.40
CA GLY A 219 -2.00 3.58 -5.30
C GLY A 219 -2.39 4.98 -4.78
N GLY A 220 -3.66 5.33 -4.88
CA GLY A 220 -4.22 6.66 -4.63
C GLY A 220 -4.30 7.54 -5.88
N LEU A 221 -5.10 8.61 -5.81
CA LEU A 221 -5.32 9.54 -6.93
C LEU A 221 -5.54 10.98 -6.44
N GLU A 222 -5.19 11.92 -7.30
CA GLU A 222 -5.50 13.35 -7.11
C GLU A 222 -6.96 13.66 -7.50
N ASP A 223 -7.49 14.76 -6.98
CA ASP A 223 -8.88 15.22 -7.23
C ASP A 223 -9.19 15.30 -8.73
N HIS A 224 -8.23 15.82 -9.49
CA HIS A 224 -8.42 15.99 -10.92
C HIS A 224 -8.37 14.67 -11.70
N ALA A 225 -7.81 13.60 -11.16
CA ALA A 225 -7.75 12.31 -11.82
C ALA A 225 -9.04 11.52 -11.56
N LEU A 226 -9.62 11.66 -10.36
CA LEU A 226 -10.84 10.98 -9.94
C LEU A 226 -12.03 11.22 -10.88
N LYS A 227 -12.18 12.46 -11.38
CA LYS A 227 -13.22 12.85 -12.36
C LYS A 227 -13.12 12.13 -13.72
N HIS A 228 -11.99 11.51 -14.04
CA HIS A 228 -11.81 10.74 -15.28
C HIS A 228 -12.04 9.24 -15.10
N VAL A 229 -12.07 8.75 -13.86
CA VAL A 229 -12.16 7.30 -13.55
C VAL A 229 -13.45 6.91 -12.85
N LEU A 230 -14.14 7.86 -12.21
CA LEU A 230 -15.42 7.62 -11.55
C LEU A 230 -16.59 8.00 -12.47
N PRO A 231 -17.64 7.16 -12.55
CA PRO A 231 -18.84 7.42 -13.36
C PRO A 231 -19.87 8.32 -12.63
N PHE A 232 -19.43 9.15 -11.68
CA PHE A 232 -20.29 9.98 -10.84
C PHE A 232 -19.98 11.46 -11.06
N SER A 233 -20.88 12.34 -10.63
CA SER A 233 -20.59 13.77 -10.68
C SER A 233 -19.44 14.15 -9.74
N ASP A 234 -18.77 15.27 -10.05
CA ASP A 234 -17.70 15.82 -9.22
C ASP A 234 -18.18 16.08 -7.78
N HIS A 235 -19.42 16.57 -7.63
CA HIS A 235 -20.02 16.86 -6.32
C HIS A 235 -20.25 15.59 -5.49
N GLU A 236 -20.77 14.53 -6.10
CA GLU A 236 -21.01 13.27 -5.39
C GLU A 236 -19.69 12.61 -4.96
N SER A 237 -18.71 12.60 -5.87
CA SER A 237 -17.36 12.06 -5.60
C SER A 237 -16.66 12.84 -4.48
N LEU A 238 -16.77 14.17 -4.48
CA LEU A 238 -16.22 15.05 -3.44
C LEU A 238 -16.90 14.80 -2.08
N ASN A 239 -18.22 14.72 -2.04
CA ASN A 239 -18.97 14.49 -0.81
C ASN A 239 -18.63 13.14 -0.16
N ALA A 240 -18.56 12.08 -0.96
CA ALA A 240 -18.20 10.76 -0.45
C ALA A 240 -16.77 10.71 0.07
N ARG A 241 -15.83 11.32 -0.66
CA ARG A 241 -14.44 11.43 -0.25
C ARG A 241 -14.30 12.16 1.10
N PHE A 242 -14.97 13.30 1.28
CA PHE A 242 -14.96 14.00 2.57
C PHE A 242 -15.69 13.25 3.69
N ALA A 243 -16.76 12.50 3.37
CA ALA A 243 -17.42 11.65 4.34
C ALA A 243 -16.49 10.53 4.85
N LEU A 244 -15.74 9.88 3.95
CA LEU A 244 -14.77 8.84 4.30
C LEU A 244 -13.54 9.42 5.03
N ALA A 245 -13.04 10.59 4.59
CA ALA A 245 -11.91 11.26 5.22
C ALA A 245 -12.20 11.69 6.67
N ARG A 246 -13.41 12.21 6.94
CA ARG A 246 -13.84 12.58 8.32
C ARG A 246 -13.89 11.38 9.27
N ARG A 247 -13.99 10.16 8.74
CA ARG A 247 -13.98 8.91 9.50
C ARG A 247 -12.58 8.28 9.57
N GLY A 248 -11.56 8.92 9.00
CA GLY A 248 -10.20 8.39 8.94
C GLY A 248 -10.01 7.24 7.94
N ILE A 249 -10.99 6.94 7.09
CA ILE A 249 -10.90 5.86 6.08
C ILE A 249 -10.03 6.27 4.90
N LEU A 250 -10.07 7.55 4.54
CA LEU A 250 -9.20 8.13 3.53
C LEU A 250 -8.23 9.13 4.18
N SER A 251 -7.01 9.15 3.67
CA SER A 251 -6.03 10.20 3.96
C SER A 251 -5.62 10.89 2.65
N SER A 252 -5.17 12.14 2.77
CA SER A 252 -4.54 12.85 1.66
C SER A 252 -3.07 13.03 1.98
N GLN A 253 -2.19 12.48 1.14
CA GLN A 253 -0.75 12.63 1.24
C GLN A 253 -0.23 13.24 -0.04
N GLN A 254 0.48 14.37 0.06
CA GLN A 254 1.04 15.09 -1.10
C GLN A 254 0.00 15.38 -2.20
N GLY A 255 -1.26 15.65 -1.81
CA GLY A 255 -2.36 15.92 -2.76
C GLY A 255 -3.02 14.68 -3.36
N ARG A 256 -2.53 13.47 -3.06
CA ARG A 256 -3.14 12.19 -3.49
C ARG A 256 -3.99 11.61 -2.37
N TRP A 257 -5.23 11.25 -2.70
CA TRP A 257 -6.11 10.51 -1.79
C TRP A 257 -5.78 9.05 -1.82
N GLN A 258 -5.71 8.44 -0.64
CA GLN A 258 -5.43 7.03 -0.46
C GLN A 258 -6.34 6.48 0.62
N VAL A 259 -6.57 5.17 0.57
CA VAL A 259 -7.10 4.46 1.74
C VAL A 259 -6.13 4.67 2.91
N ALA A 260 -6.64 4.81 4.13
CA ALA A 260 -5.78 4.87 5.30
C ALA A 260 -5.27 3.46 5.64
N PRO A 261 -4.00 3.29 6.04
CA PRO A 261 -3.42 1.99 6.36
C PRO A 261 -4.25 1.17 7.37
N LEU A 262 -4.76 1.82 8.43
CA LEU A 262 -5.57 1.19 9.47
C LEU A 262 -6.98 0.79 9.01
N SER A 263 -7.41 1.27 7.84
CA SER A 263 -8.69 0.92 7.21
C SER A 263 -8.53 -0.09 6.08
N TYR A 264 -7.29 -0.45 5.71
CA TYR A 264 -7.06 -1.32 4.56
C TYR A 264 -7.74 -2.69 4.71
N ALA A 265 -7.66 -3.32 5.90
CA ALA A 265 -8.26 -4.62 6.15
C ALA A 265 -9.81 -4.59 5.99
N SER A 266 -10.46 -3.61 6.61
CA SER A 266 -11.93 -3.47 6.53
C SER A 266 -12.38 -3.09 5.11
N VAL A 267 -11.65 -2.22 4.42
CA VAL A 267 -11.94 -1.86 3.02
C VAL A 267 -11.79 -3.06 2.09
N ARG A 268 -10.73 -3.86 2.27
CA ARG A 268 -10.55 -5.08 1.48
C ARG A 268 -11.70 -6.07 1.71
N GLN A 269 -12.09 -6.30 2.96
CA GLN A 269 -13.21 -7.19 3.29
C GLN A 269 -14.53 -6.69 2.69
N LEU A 270 -14.79 -5.38 2.72
CA LEU A 270 -15.95 -4.78 2.06
C LEU A 270 -15.95 -5.08 0.56
N LEU A 271 -14.82 -4.87 -0.12
CA LEU A 271 -14.69 -5.10 -1.57
C LEU A 271 -14.91 -6.57 -1.92
N GLU A 272 -14.30 -7.47 -1.15
CA GLU A 272 -14.49 -8.92 -1.29
C GLU A 272 -15.96 -9.31 -1.11
N SER A 273 -16.63 -8.82 -0.05
CA SER A 273 -18.04 -9.09 0.22
C SER A 273 -19.00 -8.61 -0.87
N ARG A 274 -18.56 -7.63 -1.69
CA ARG A 274 -19.32 -7.08 -2.82
C ARG A 274 -18.88 -7.63 -4.17
N ASN A 275 -18.08 -8.70 -4.19
CA ASN A 275 -17.56 -9.34 -5.40
C ASN A 275 -16.75 -8.39 -6.31
N TYR A 276 -16.09 -7.38 -5.72
CA TYR A 276 -15.09 -6.62 -6.45
C TYR A 276 -13.83 -7.46 -6.63
N LEU A 277 -13.04 -7.11 -7.65
CA LEU A 277 -11.72 -7.67 -7.80
C LEU A 277 -10.86 -7.25 -6.60
N VAL A 278 -10.32 -8.24 -5.89
CA VAL A 278 -9.41 -8.02 -4.77
C VAL A 278 -8.03 -8.54 -5.11
N ASP A 279 -7.02 -8.03 -4.41
CA ASP A 279 -5.67 -8.53 -4.57
C ASP A 279 -5.53 -9.99 -4.08
N PRO A 280 -4.69 -10.79 -4.75
CA PRO A 280 -4.53 -12.22 -4.49
C PRO A 280 -3.60 -12.53 -3.31
N LEU A 281 -3.26 -11.54 -2.46
CA LEU A 281 -2.26 -11.63 -1.37
C LEU A 281 -2.29 -12.97 -0.62
#